data_AF-A0A3D5UU37-F1
#
_entry.id   AF-A0A3D5UU37-F1
#
_cell.length_a   1.000
_cell.length_b   1.000
_cell.length_c   1.000
_cell.angle_alpha   90.00
_cell.angle_beta   90.00
_cell.angle_gamma   90.00
#
_symmetry.space_group_name_H-M   'P 1'
#
loop_
_entity.id
_entity.type
_entity.pdbx_description
1 polymer ?
#
loop_
_entity_poly.entity_id
_entity_poly.type
_entity_poly.pdbx_seq_one_letter_code
_entity_poly.pdbx_strand_id
1 'polypeptide(L)' 'MTDQEEQELRAELAKFKEDHRDLDDAIYALEALSMPDHLQIKRLKKRKLHLRDRIQ' A
#
# COMPACT_ATOMS: atom_id res chain seq x y z
N MET A 1 14.08 -2.46 24.09
CA MET A 1 13.89 -1.70 22.85
C MET A 1 14.60 -0.40 23.05
N THR A 2 15.66 -0.18 22.29
CA THR A 2 16.39 1.09 22.30
C THR A 2 15.56 2.14 21.55
N ASP A 3 15.70 3.43 21.92
CA ASP A 3 14.97 4.51 21.25
C ASP A 3 15.21 4.53 19.72
N GLN A 4 16.36 4.01 19.28
CA GLN A 4 16.73 3.89 17.88
C GLN A 4 15.94 2.80 17.14
N GLU A 5 15.72 1.63 17.75
CA GLU A 5 14.86 0.57 17.18
C GLU A 5 13.40 1.06 17.05
N GLU A 6 12.91 1.84 18.02
CA GLU A 6 11.56 2.41 17.94
C GLU A 6 11.43 3.43 16.80
N GLN A 7 12.45 4.25 16.58
CA GLN A 7 12.48 5.21 15.48
C GLN A 7 12.52 4.52 14.11
N GLU A 8 13.31 3.45 13.96
CA GLU A 8 13.38 2.65 12.74
C GLU A 8 12.04 1.99 12.43
N LEU A 9 11.39 1.37 13.42
CA LEU A 9 10.07 0.78 13.27
C LEU A 9 8.99 1.82 12.89
N ARG A 10 9.05 3.02 13.48
CA ARG A 10 8.13 4.13 13.13
C ARG A 10 8.36 4.61 11.70
N ALA A 11 9.60 4.69 11.24
CA ALA A 11 9.94 5.09 9.88
C ALA A 11 9.48 4.03 8.85
N GLU A 12 9.68 2.75 9.14
CA GLU A 12 9.17 1.66 8.31
C GLU A 12 7.64 1.68 8.22
N LEU A 13 6.96 1.84 9.36
CA LEU A 13 5.49 1.99 9.38
C LEU A 13 5.01 3.20 8.58
N ALA A 14 5.71 4.33 8.64
CA ALA A 14 5.38 5.50 7.85
C ALA A 14 5.50 5.22 6.34
N LYS A 15 6.59 4.59 5.92
CA LYS A 15 6.83 4.19 4.54
C LYS A 15 5.77 3.22 4.03
N PHE A 16 5.42 2.21 4.83
CA PHE A 16 4.40 1.26 4.44
C PHE A 16 3.00 1.90 4.32
N LYS A 17 2.69 2.90 5.15
CA LYS A 17 1.44 3.68 5.03
C LYS A 17 1.41 4.55 3.77
N GLU A 18 2.54 5.12 3.39
CA GLU A 18 2.70 5.88 2.14
C GLU A 18 2.52 4.97 0.93
N ASP A 19 3.26 3.85 0.87
CA ASP A 19 3.13 2.85 -0.19
C ASP A 19 1.68 2.34 -0.33
N HIS A 20 0.97 2.16 0.80
CA HIS A 20 -0.42 1.76 0.80
C HIS A 20 -1.35 2.83 0.21
N ARG A 21 -1.11 4.11 0.51
CA ARG A 21 -1.88 5.23 -0.03
C ARG A 21 -1.67 5.34 -1.55
N ASP A 22 -0.43 5.22 -2.01
CA ASP A 22 -0.11 5.26 -3.44
C ASP A 22 -0.80 4.12 -4.21
N LEU A 23 -0.84 2.92 -3.62
CA LEU A 23 -1.57 1.79 -4.19
C LEU A 23 -3.08 2.04 -4.27
N ASP A 24 -3.65 2.72 -3.27
CA ASP A 24 -5.06 3.10 -3.27
C ASP A 24 -5.39 4.12 -4.35
N ASP A 25 -4.58 5.16 -4.46
CA ASP A 25 -4.75 6.21 -5.47
C ASP A 25 -4.63 5.64 -6.89
N ALA A 26 -3.68 4.71 -7.10
CA ALA A 26 -3.53 4.00 -8.37
C ALA A 26 -4.74 3.11 -8.70
N ILE A 27 -5.32 2.42 -7.70
CA ILE A 27 -6.54 1.63 -7.88
C ILE A 27 -7.71 2.55 -8.24
N TYR A 28 -7.88 3.66 -7.53
CA TYR A 28 -8.95 4.62 -7.77
C TYR A 28 -8.85 5.23 -9.17
N ALA A 29 -7.65 5.63 -9.59
CA ALA A 29 -7.41 6.16 -10.94
C ALA A 29 -7.76 5.14 -12.03
N LEU A 30 -7.41 3.85 -11.85
CA LEU A 30 -7.74 2.80 -12.79
C LEU A 30 -9.24 2.48 -12.83
N GLU A 31 -9.92 2.54 -11.69
CA GLU A 31 -11.38 2.35 -11.60
C GLU A 31 -12.16 3.52 -12.23
N ALA A 32 -11.59 4.73 -12.24
CA ALA A 32 -12.19 5.92 -12.86
C ALA A 32 -12.08 5.94 -14.40
N LEU A 33 -11.32 5.02 -15.01
CA LEU A 33 -11.21 4.92 -16.47
C LEU A 33 -12.53 4.41 -17.08
N SER A 34 -12.88 4.88 -18.28
CA SER A 34 -14.08 4.42 -18.99
C SER A 34 -14.06 2.92 -19.35
N MET A 35 -12.87 2.34 -19.43
CA MET A 35 -12.61 0.91 -19.66
C MET A 35 -11.57 0.44 -18.65
N PRO A 36 -11.99 0.08 -17.42
CA PRO A 36 -11.06 -0.30 -16.37
C PRO A 36 -10.44 -1.68 -16.64
N ASP A 37 -9.11 -1.79 -16.52
CA ASP A 37 -8.44 -3.09 -16.53
C ASP A 37 -8.64 -3.78 -15.17
N HIS A 38 -9.71 -4.57 -15.09
CA HIS A 38 -10.07 -5.34 -13.91
C HIS A 38 -8.96 -6.33 -13.47
N LEU A 39 -8.13 -6.83 -14.39
CA LEU A 39 -7.03 -7.73 -14.04
C LEU A 39 -5.91 -6.94 -13.34
N GLN A 40 -5.58 -5.75 -13.86
CA GLN A 40 -4.60 -4.85 -13.23
C GLN A 40 -5.08 -4.39 -11.86
N ILE A 41 -6.33 -3.96 -11.73
CA ILE A 41 -6.95 -3.58 -10.45
C ILE A 41 -6.89 -4.73 -9.45
N LYS A 42 -7.23 -5.96 -9.87
CA LYS A 42 -7.15 -7.15 -8.99
C LYS A 42 -5.72 -7.46 -8.53
N ARG A 43 -4.72 -7.25 -9.40
CA ARG A 43 -3.29 -7.41 -9.04
C ARG A 43 -2.85 -6.36 -8.02
N LEU A 44 -3.25 -5.10 -8.20
CA LEU A 44 -2.94 -4.02 -7.25
C LEU A 44 -3.62 -4.24 -5.90
N LYS A 45 -4.91 -4.60 -5.88
CA LYS A 45 -5.63 -4.97 -4.65
C LYS A 45 -4.96 -6.13 -3.93
N LYS A 46 -4.46 -7.14 -4.66
CA LYS A 46 -3.68 -8.24 -4.06
C LYS A 46 -2.38 -7.72 -3.43
N ARG A 47 -1.60 -6.89 -4.14
CA ARG A 47 -0.38 -6.29 -3.58
C ARG A 47 -0.66 -5.45 -2.33
N LYS A 48 -1.71 -4.64 -2.36
CA LYS A 48 -2.18 -3.84 -1.21
C LYS A 48 -2.51 -4.72 -0.01
N LEU A 49 -3.19 -5.86 -0.22
CA LEU A 49 -3.49 -6.81 0.84
C LEU A 49 -2.20 -7.38 1.47
N HIS A 50 -1.23 -7.80 0.65
CA HIS A 50 0.05 -8.34 1.16
C HIS A 50 0.87 -7.27 1.90
N LEU A 51 0.79 -6.01 1.46
CA LEU A 51 1.44 -4.89 2.14
C LEU A 51 0.80 -4.67 3.52
N ARG A 52 -0.53 -4.68 3.59
CA ARG A 52 -1.28 -4.59 4.86
C ARG A 52 -0.93 -5.75 5.80
N ASP A 53 -0.87 -6.97 5.27
CA ASP A 53 -0.53 -8.17 6.06
C ASP A 53 0.93 -8.13 6.58
N ARG A 54 1.82 -7.35 5.95
CA ARG A 54 3.20 -7.11 6.42
C ARG A 54 3.32 -5.98 7.46
N ILE A 55 2.36 -5.06 7.49
CA ILE A 55 2.30 -3.95 8.46
C ILE A 55 1.74 -4.44 9.80
N GLN A 56 0.94 -5.50 9.79
CA GLN A 56 0.20 -6.04 10.93
C GLN A 56 1.10 -6.87 11.85
#